data_AF-A0A430JA76-F1
#
_entry.id   AF-A0A430JA76-F1
#
_cell.length_a   1.000
_cell.length_b   1.000
_cell.length_c   1.000
_cell.angle_alpha   90.00
_cell.angle_beta   90.00
_cell.angle_gamma   90.00
#
_symmetry.space_group_name_H-M   'P 1'
#
loop_
_entity.id
_entity.type
_entity.pdbx_description
1 polymer ?
#
loop_
_entity_poly.entity_id
_entity_poly.type
_entity_poly.pdbx_seq_one_letter_code
_entity_poly.pdbx_strand_id
1 'polypeptide(L)' 'MLLAEAAASTSTYTGFDIYVLIFTLIIAIGVIKQLVSPKRNLFALAWGTIAFLVFAFMDVIMIKGW' A
#
# COMPACT_ATOMS: atom_id res chain seq x y z
N MET A 1 -11.97 -11.81 36.16
CA MET A 1 -11.88 -12.32 34.78
C MET A 1 -12.53 -11.36 33.76
N LEU A 2 -12.51 -10.03 34.00
CA LEU A 2 -13.05 -9.01 33.08
C LEU A 2 -12.02 -7.90 32.77
N LEU A 3 -10.77 -8.09 33.22
CA LEU A 3 -9.65 -7.15 33.02
C LEU A 3 -8.40 -7.86 32.47
N ALA A 4 -8.46 -9.18 32.30
CA ALA A 4 -7.39 -9.99 31.71
C ALA A 4 -7.55 -10.16 30.19
N GLU A 5 -8.70 -9.75 29.65
CA GLU A 5 -8.94 -9.60 28.20
C GLU A 5 -8.42 -8.23 27.71
N ALA A 6 -7.35 -7.71 28.30
CA ALA A 6 -6.55 -6.68 27.65
C ALA A 6 -5.82 -7.41 26.52
N ALA A 7 -6.54 -7.61 25.41
CA ALA A 7 -6.09 -8.33 24.24
C ALA A 7 -4.68 -7.86 23.90
N ALA A 8 -3.69 -8.71 24.16
CA ALA A 8 -2.40 -8.59 23.50
C ALA A 8 -2.73 -8.77 22.01
N SER A 9 -2.90 -7.66 21.29
CA SER A 9 -3.07 -7.67 19.85
C SER A 9 -1.85 -8.39 19.29
N THR A 10 -2.06 -9.63 18.86
CA THR A 10 -1.02 -10.38 18.18
C THR A 10 -0.82 -9.68 16.85
N SER A 11 0.43 -9.27 16.59
CA SER A 11 0.83 -8.67 15.33
C SER A 11 0.28 -9.48 14.16
N THR A 12 -0.34 -8.81 13.20
CA THR A 12 -0.79 -9.46 11.96
C THR A 12 0.33 -9.54 10.92
N TYR A 13 1.57 -9.20 11.29
CA TYR A 13 2.70 -9.19 10.39
C TYR A 13 2.94 -10.56 9.75
N THR A 14 3.15 -10.56 8.44
CA THR A 14 3.64 -11.71 7.69
C THR A 14 4.85 -11.33 6.85
N GLY A 15 5.71 -12.28 6.50
CA GLY A 15 6.82 -12.02 5.58
C GLY A 15 6.38 -11.55 4.19
N PHE A 16 5.12 -11.81 3.79
CA PHE A 16 4.58 -11.37 2.50
C PHE A 16 4.39 -9.84 2.44
N ASP A 17 4.18 -9.22 3.60
CA ASP A 17 3.88 -7.81 3.76
C ASP A 17 4.98 -6.90 3.18
N ILE A 18 6.25 -7.33 3.27
CA ILE A 18 7.38 -6.63 2.67
C ILE A 18 7.25 -6.56 1.14
N TYR A 19 6.74 -7.61 0.51
CA TYR A 19 6.51 -7.61 -0.93
C TYR A 19 5.36 -6.70 -1.33
N VAL A 20 4.33 -6.57 -0.48
CA VAL A 20 3.24 -5.61 -0.69
C VAL A 20 3.79 -4.19 -0.73
N LEU A 21 4.62 -3.80 0.25
CA LEU A 21 5.28 -2.48 0.26
C LEU A 21 6.16 -2.25 -0.99
N ILE A 22 6.90 -3.27 -1.42
CA ILE A 22 7.71 -3.21 -2.65
C ILE A 22 6.81 -2.97 -3.86
N PHE A 23 5.65 -3.64 -3.97
CA PHE A 23 4.70 -3.40 -5.06
C PHE A 23 4.14 -1.98 -5.02
N THR A 24 3.80 -1.44 -3.85
CA THR A 24 3.37 -0.04 -3.71
C THR A 24 4.43 0.91 -4.27
N LEU A 25 5.71 0.70 -3.96
CA LEU A 25 6.80 1.50 -4.50
C LEU A 25 6.94 1.37 -6.02
N ILE A 26 6.80 0.16 -6.57
CA ILE A 26 6.84 -0.08 -8.02
C ILE A 26 5.70 0.68 -8.72
N ILE A 27 4.48 0.65 -8.15
CA ILE A 27 3.34 1.41 -8.68
C ILE A 27 3.64 2.92 -8.63
N ALA A 28 4.16 3.42 -7.50
CA ALA A 28 4.53 4.83 -7.34
C ALA A 28 5.53 5.28 -8.43
N ILE A 29 6.57 4.49 -8.66
CA ILE A 29 7.57 4.73 -9.72
C ILE A 29 6.89 4.73 -11.10
N GLY A 30 5.99 3.77 -11.36
CA GLY A 30 5.21 3.71 -12.60
C GLY A 30 4.37 4.97 -12.85
N VAL A 31 3.66 5.44 -11.83
CA VAL A 31 2.87 6.68 -11.88
C VAL A 31 3.75 7.90 -12.13
N ILE A 32 4.87 8.03 -11.41
CA ILE A 32 5.81 9.15 -11.57
C ILE A 32 6.38 9.15 -12.99
N LYS A 33 6.87 8.00 -13.48
CA LYS A 33 7.39 7.86 -14.85
C LYS A 33 6.35 8.27 -15.89
N GLN A 34 5.09 7.90 -15.67
CA GLN A 34 4.01 8.27 -16.57
C GLN A 34 3.67 9.75 -16.51
N LEU A 35 3.71 10.35 -15.33
CA LEU A 35 3.43 11.78 -15.11
C LEU A 35 4.46 12.68 -15.80
N VAL A 36 5.74 12.30 -15.77
CA VAL A 36 6.84 13.04 -16.40
C VAL A 36 7.04 12.72 -17.89
N SER A 37 6.34 11.70 -18.41
CA SER A 37 6.44 11.32 -19.82
C SER A 37 5.85 12.41 -20.73
N PRO A 38 6.60 12.89 -21.74
CA PRO A 38 6.08 13.83 -22.75
C PRO A 38 4.87 13.27 -23.51
N LYS A 39 4.81 11.95 -23.68
CA LYS A 39 3.70 11.22 -24.31
C LYS A 39 2.96 10.38 -23.27
N ARG A 40 2.24 11.06 -22.39
CA ARG A 40 1.44 10.41 -21.34
C ARG A 40 0.15 9.78 -21.89
N ASN A 41 -0.09 8.53 -21.53
CA ASN A 41 -1.40 7.89 -21.62
C ASN A 41 -2.18 8.25 -20.35
N LEU A 42 -3.22 9.08 -20.52
CA LEU A 42 -4.06 9.60 -19.43
C LEU A 42 -4.86 8.49 -18.73
N PHE A 43 -5.32 7.48 -19.46
CA PHE A 43 -6.02 6.34 -18.89
C PHE A 43 -5.10 5.54 -17.96
N ALA A 44 -3.90 5.21 -18.44
CA ALA A 44 -2.90 4.50 -17.64
C ALA A 44 -2.45 5.33 -16.42
N LEU A 45 -2.32 6.65 -16.57
CA LEU A 45 -1.98 7.55 -15.47
C LEU A 45 -3.07 7.57 -14.40
N ALA A 46 -4.34 7.71 -14.79
CA ALA A 46 -5.47 7.70 -13.87
C ALA A 46 -5.59 6.34 -13.15
N TRP A 47 -5.54 5.24 -13.90
CA TRP A 47 -5.62 3.90 -13.35
C TRP A 47 -4.47 3.61 -12.38
N GLY A 48 -3.23 3.92 -12.77
CA GLY A 48 -2.05 3.75 -11.93
C GLY A 48 -2.12 4.60 -10.65
N THR A 49 -2.64 5.83 -10.75
CA THR A 49 -2.80 6.71 -9.59
C THR A 49 -3.84 6.14 -8.61
N ILE A 50 -4.98 5.64 -9.11
CA ILE A 50 -5.99 5.00 -8.25
C ILE A 50 -5.41 3.74 -7.59
N ALA A 51 -4.72 2.89 -8.35
CA ALA A 51 -4.06 1.71 -7.80
C ALA A 51 -3.05 2.10 -6.70
N PHE A 52 -2.24 3.13 -6.93
CA PHE A 52 -1.29 3.62 -5.94
C PHE A 52 -1.99 4.07 -4.65
N LEU A 53 -3.08 4.83 -4.76
CA LEU A 53 -3.83 5.30 -3.60
C LEU A 53 -4.44 4.14 -2.79
N VAL A 54 -5.01 3.14 -3.47
CA VAL A 54 -5.57 1.95 -2.81
C VAL A 54 -4.49 1.17 -2.09
N PHE A 55 -3.35 0.92 -2.73
CA PHE A 55 -2.23 0.20 -2.11
C PHE A 55 -1.63 0.97 -0.94
N ALA A 56 -1.38 2.27 -1.09
CA ALA A 56 -0.88 3.10 -0.01
C ALA A 56 -1.86 3.15 1.19
N PHE A 57 -3.17 3.17 0.94
CA PHE A 57 -4.16 3.11 2.00
C PHE A 57 -4.16 1.75 2.72
N MET A 58 -4.07 0.66 1.94
CA MET A 58 -3.93 -0.70 2.49
C MET A 58 -2.67 -0.84 3.34
N ASP A 59 -1.53 -0.28 2.90
CA ASP A 59 -0.28 -0.28 3.64
C ASP A 59 -0.42 0.41 5.01
N VAL A 60 -1.15 1.53 5.07
CA VAL A 60 -1.42 2.24 6.33
C VAL A 60 -2.23 1.37 7.30
N ILE A 61 -3.25 0.66 6.82
CA ILE A 61 -4.05 -0.25 7.66
C ILE A 61 -3.20 -1.43 8.11
N MET A 62 -2.45 -2.02 7.19
CA MET A 62 -1.59 -3.16 7.41
C MET A 62 -0.55 -2.85 8.51
N ILE A 63 0.21 -1.75 8.36
CA ILE A 63 1.23 -1.33 9.33
C ILE A 63 0.62 -1.00 10.71
N LYS A 64 -0.62 -0.49 10.76
CA LYS A 64 -1.30 -0.26 12.05
C LYS A 64 -1.68 -1.54 12.79
N GLY A 65 -1.80 -2.67 12.07
CA GLY A 65 -2.07 -3.99 12.64
C GLY A 65 -0.82 -4.81 12.97
N TRP A 66 0.37 -4.34 12.56
CA TRP A 66 1.64 -4.95 12.88
C TRP A 66 2.08 -4.70 14.32
#